data_AF-A0A5D0UDR8-F1
#
_entry.id   AF-A0A5D0UDR8-F1
#
_cell.length_a   1.000
_cell.length_b   1.000
_cell.length_c   1.000
_cell.angle_alpha   90.00
_cell.angle_beta   90.00
_cell.angle_gamma   90.00
#
_symmetry.space_group_name_H-M   'P 1'
#
loop_
_entity.id
_entity.type
_entity.pdbx_description
1 polymer ?
#
loop_
_entity_poly.entity_id
_entity_poly.type
_entity_poly.pdbx_seq_one_letter_code
_entity_poly.pdbx_strand_id
1 'polypeptide(L)'
;MPLGRRVSKDVAEPYEADRRLAAEYDERLAAAGDAERELREAQGAQTPEPRLRELTAAFDQALTAVLAAAEAAERVEMGPKAYATDEQDAKARRAAEIAARKARARPAVRPWTDEVDRLRTAREAHRLSFRTQPTVVI
;
A
#
# COMPACT_ATOMS: atom_id res chain seq x y z
N MET A 1 -12.81 -39.25 5.54
CA MET A 1 -12.15 -38.04 4.97
C MET A 1 -12.60 -36.84 5.79
N PRO A 2 -11.80 -36.31 6.74
CA PRO A 2 -12.22 -35.14 7.49
C PRO A 2 -12.12 -33.91 6.56
N LEU A 3 -13.22 -33.19 6.50
CA LEU A 3 -13.51 -32.05 5.65
C LEU A 3 -12.36 -31.04 5.62
N GLY A 4 -11.91 -30.70 4.41
CA GLY A 4 -10.93 -29.64 4.17
C GLY A 4 -11.35 -28.37 4.88
N ARG A 5 -10.43 -27.83 5.71
CA ARG A 5 -10.51 -26.58 6.45
C ARG A 5 -11.31 -25.52 5.66
N ARG A 6 -12.55 -25.26 6.08
CA ARG A 6 -13.25 -24.03 5.67
C ARG A 6 -12.38 -22.87 6.17
N VAL A 7 -12.02 -21.95 5.29
CA VAL A 7 -11.56 -20.62 5.69
C VAL A 7 -12.61 -20.11 6.67
N SER A 8 -12.20 -19.72 7.89
CA SER A 8 -13.17 -19.19 8.85
C SER A 8 -13.84 -17.96 8.23
N LYS A 9 -15.13 -17.75 8.53
CA LYS A 9 -15.91 -16.64 7.99
C LYS A 9 -15.19 -15.29 8.22
N ASP A 10 -14.47 -15.20 9.32
CA ASP A 10 -13.72 -14.02 9.79
C ASP A 10 -12.51 -13.69 8.91
N VAL A 11 -11.98 -14.65 8.14
CA VAL A 11 -10.90 -14.42 7.17
C VAL A 11 -11.45 -14.15 5.77
N ALA A 12 -12.65 -14.62 5.46
CA ALA A 12 -13.24 -14.46 4.13
C ALA A 12 -13.54 -12.98 3.81
N GLU A 13 -14.08 -12.23 4.77
CA GLU A 13 -14.37 -10.81 4.60
C GLU A 13 -13.13 -9.94 4.36
N PRO A 14 -12.08 -9.97 5.21
CA PRO A 14 -10.87 -9.17 4.96
C PRO A 14 -10.14 -9.60 3.68
N TYR A 15 -10.17 -10.89 3.34
CA TYR A 15 -9.58 -11.38 2.09
C TYR A 15 -10.31 -10.83 0.86
N GLU A 16 -11.65 -10.85 0.85
CA GLU A 16 -12.43 -10.28 -0.26
C GLU A 16 -12.37 -8.74 -0.31
N ALA A 17 -12.19 -8.06 0.83
CA ALA A 17 -11.87 -6.64 0.86
C ALA A 17 -10.53 -6.35 0.20
N ASP A 18 -9.48 -7.11 0.53
CA ASP A 18 -8.17 -6.97 -0.10
C ASP A 18 -8.20 -7.33 -1.59
N ARG A 19 -9.00 -8.31 -2.02
CA ARG A 19 -9.17 -8.62 -3.44
C ARG A 19 -9.76 -7.46 -4.24
N ARG A 20 -10.77 -6.79 -3.68
CA ARG A 20 -11.36 -5.59 -4.30
C ARG A 20 -10.34 -4.47 -4.35
N LEU A 21 -9.63 -4.22 -3.26
CA LEU A 21 -8.63 -3.16 -3.20
C LEU A 21 -7.44 -3.42 -4.14
N ALA A 22 -6.99 -4.66 -4.25
CA ALA A 22 -5.93 -5.09 -5.16
C ALA A 22 -6.32 -4.93 -6.63
N ALA A 23 -7.59 -5.17 -6.98
CA ALA A 23 -8.09 -5.01 -8.35
C ALA A 23 -8.05 -3.55 -8.83
N GLU A 24 -8.02 -2.60 -7.90
CA GLU A 24 -7.96 -1.16 -8.15
C GLU A 24 -6.51 -0.63 -8.15
N TYR A 25 -5.48 -1.49 -8.09
CA TYR A 25 -4.07 -1.08 -8.04
C TYR A 25 -3.67 -0.24 -9.25
N ASP A 26 -3.96 -0.70 -10.48
CA ASP A 26 -3.55 0.00 -11.71
C ASP A 26 -4.19 1.39 -11.83
N GLU A 27 -5.46 1.51 -11.45
CA GLU A 27 -6.18 2.79 -11.43
C GLU A 27 -5.55 3.76 -10.42
N ARG A 28 -5.23 3.28 -9.22
CA ARG A 28 -4.58 4.12 -8.19
C ARG A 28 -3.15 4.49 -8.58
N LEU A 29 -2.43 3.60 -9.25
CA LEU A 29 -1.10 3.90 -9.76
C LEU A 29 -1.15 5.00 -10.83
N ALA A 30 -2.12 4.93 -11.74
CA ALA A 30 -2.36 5.98 -12.73
C ALA A 30 -2.68 7.32 -12.04
N ALA A 31 -3.59 7.32 -11.06
CA ALA A 31 -3.95 8.52 -10.29
C ALA A 31 -2.75 9.12 -9.54
N ALA A 32 -1.88 8.29 -8.96
CA ALA A 32 -0.64 8.75 -8.34
C ALA A 32 0.32 9.37 -9.36
N GLY A 33 0.45 8.78 -10.54
CA GLY A 33 1.23 9.34 -11.64
C GLY A 33 0.66 10.67 -12.14
N ASP A 34 -0.66 10.83 -12.18
CA ASP A 34 -1.33 12.08 -12.58
C ASP A 34 -1.07 13.19 -11.56
N ALA A 35 -1.22 12.87 -10.27
CA ALA A 35 -0.93 13.80 -9.18
C ALA A 35 0.55 14.21 -9.13
N GLU A 36 1.48 13.28 -9.43
CA GLU A 36 2.90 13.63 -9.55
C GLU A 36 3.12 14.65 -10.66
N ARG A 37 2.56 14.40 -11.85
CA ARG A 37 2.74 15.31 -13.00
C ARG A 37 2.18 16.69 -12.70
N GLU A 38 0.98 16.79 -12.14
CA GLU A 38 0.39 18.08 -11.76
C GLU A 38 1.27 18.84 -10.75
N LEU A 39 1.80 18.14 -9.74
CA LEU A 39 2.72 18.74 -8.77
C LEU A 39 4.02 19.23 -9.43
N ARG A 40 4.62 18.43 -10.33
CA ARG A 40 5.86 18.80 -11.04
C ARG A 40 5.67 19.99 -11.96
N GLU A 41 4.55 20.04 -12.68
CA GLU A 41 4.18 21.17 -13.53
C GLU A 41 4.02 22.45 -12.70
N ALA A 42 3.31 22.37 -11.57
CA ALA A 42 3.14 23.51 -10.67
C ALA A 42 4.47 23.98 -10.04
N GLN A 43 5.38 23.06 -9.71
CA GLN A 43 6.73 23.41 -9.22
C GLN A 43 7.59 24.10 -10.28
N GLY A 44 7.39 23.77 -11.56
CA GLY A 44 8.05 24.44 -12.69
C GLY A 44 7.43 25.79 -13.05
N ALA A 45 6.19 26.04 -12.63
CA ALA A 45 5.50 27.31 -12.77
C ALA A 45 5.75 28.20 -11.54
N GLN A 46 5.53 29.51 -11.68
CA GLN A 46 5.47 30.43 -10.52
C GLN A 46 4.15 30.27 -9.75
N THR A 47 3.78 29.03 -9.43
CA THR A 47 2.53 28.70 -8.76
C THR A 47 2.56 29.20 -7.31
N PRO A 48 1.49 29.82 -6.80
CA PRO A 48 1.42 30.26 -5.42
C PRO A 48 1.61 29.12 -4.42
N GLU A 49 2.30 29.41 -3.31
CA GLU A 49 2.61 28.44 -2.26
C GLU A 49 1.39 27.65 -1.74
N PRO A 50 0.20 28.26 -1.50
CA PRO A 50 -0.97 27.50 -1.05
C PRO A 50 -1.35 26.38 -2.02
N ARG A 51 -1.30 26.65 -3.33
CA ARG A 51 -1.61 25.66 -4.36
C ARG A 51 -0.55 24.56 -4.42
N LEU A 52 0.72 24.89 -4.25
CA LEU A 52 1.79 23.89 -4.16
C LEU A 52 1.62 22.95 -2.95
N ARG A 53 1.17 23.48 -1.80
CA ARG A 53 0.88 22.66 -0.60
C ARG A 53 -0.30 21.72 -0.85
N GLU A 54 -1.37 22.18 -1.50
CA GLU A 54 -2.51 21.33 -1.88
C GLU A 54 -2.08 20.17 -2.78
N LEU A 55 -1.30 20.45 -3.83
CA LEU A 55 -0.82 19.43 -4.77
C LEU A 55 0.13 18.45 -4.10
N THR A 56 0.97 18.92 -3.19
CA THR A 56 1.86 18.08 -2.38
C THR A 56 1.05 17.09 -1.53
N ALA A 57 -0.02 17.57 -0.89
CA ALA A 57 -0.90 16.72 -0.08
C ALA A 57 -1.68 15.73 -0.95
N ALA A 58 -2.18 16.17 -2.11
CA ALA A 58 -2.87 15.30 -3.06
C ALA A 58 -1.97 14.16 -3.54
N PHE A 59 -0.69 14.44 -3.84
CA PHE A 59 0.26 13.41 -4.23
C PHE A 59 0.59 12.43 -3.09
N ASP A 60 0.76 12.89 -1.84
CA ASP A 60 0.96 11.98 -0.69
C ASP A 60 -0.27 11.06 -0.46
N GLN A 61 -1.47 11.59 -0.65
CA GLN A 61 -2.71 10.82 -0.56
C GLN A 61 -2.79 9.77 -1.66
N ALA A 62 -2.46 10.13 -2.91
CA ALA A 62 -2.45 9.20 -4.03
C ALA A 62 -1.40 8.10 -3.84
N LEU A 63 -0.19 8.44 -3.36
CA LEU A 63 0.86 7.47 -2.98
C LEU A 63 0.40 6.53 -1.86
N THR A 64 -0.31 7.06 -0.87
CA THR A 64 -0.87 6.25 0.22
C THR A 64 -1.93 5.28 -0.31
N ALA A 65 -2.77 5.72 -1.24
CA ALA A 65 -3.82 4.89 -1.82
C ALA A 65 -3.25 3.74 -2.66
N VAL A 66 -2.28 4.01 -3.56
CA VAL A 66 -1.65 2.96 -4.37
C VAL A 66 -0.83 1.99 -3.50
N LEU A 67 -0.16 2.49 -2.45
CA LEU A 67 0.53 1.63 -1.48
C LEU A 67 -0.43 0.67 -0.78
N ALA A 68 -1.60 1.15 -0.34
CA ALA A 68 -2.62 0.29 0.27
C ALA A 68 -3.11 -0.80 -0.70
N ALA A 69 -3.29 -0.48 -1.99
CA ALA A 69 -3.64 -1.46 -3.00
C ALA A 69 -2.53 -2.49 -3.29
N ALA A 70 -1.27 -2.06 -3.32
CA ALA A 70 -0.13 -2.96 -3.47
C ALA A 70 0.03 -3.90 -2.26
N GLU A 71 -0.15 -3.39 -1.04
CA GLU A 71 -0.14 -4.21 0.19
C GLU A 71 -1.30 -5.22 0.20
N ALA A 72 -2.49 -4.83 -0.28
CA ALA A 72 -3.60 -5.74 -0.45
C ALA A 72 -3.32 -6.82 -1.50
N ALA A 73 -2.75 -6.47 -2.65
CA ALA A 73 -2.33 -7.43 -3.67
C ALA A 73 -1.30 -8.42 -3.13
N GLU A 74 -0.32 -7.93 -2.34
CA GLU A 74 0.64 -8.78 -1.64
C GLU A 74 -0.07 -9.79 -0.73
N ARG A 75 -1.01 -9.34 0.13
CA ARG A 75 -1.77 -10.23 1.02
C ARG A 75 -2.64 -11.23 0.26
N VAL A 76 -3.26 -10.82 -0.84
CA VAL A 76 -4.07 -11.70 -1.70
C VAL A 76 -3.22 -12.84 -2.28
N GLU A 77 -2.02 -12.53 -2.77
CA GLU A 77 -1.07 -13.52 -3.30
C GLU A 77 -0.51 -14.45 -2.22
N MET A 78 -0.32 -13.95 -0.99
CA MET A 78 0.02 -14.81 0.16
C MET A 78 -1.09 -15.81 0.47
N GLY A 79 -2.35 -15.41 0.26
CA GLY A 79 -3.55 -16.21 0.41
C GLY A 79 -4.13 -16.21 1.83
N PRO A 80 -5.35 -16.74 2.00
CA PRO A 80 -6.12 -16.62 3.25
C PRO A 80 -5.43 -17.15 4.51
N LYS A 81 -4.48 -18.08 4.37
CA LYS A 81 -3.73 -18.67 5.50
C LYS A 81 -2.79 -17.67 6.17
N ALA A 82 -2.44 -16.57 5.51
CA ALA A 82 -1.58 -15.53 6.06
C ALA A 82 -2.35 -14.51 6.94
N TYR A 83 -3.68 -14.60 7.00
CA TYR A 83 -4.50 -13.68 7.78
C TYR A 83 -4.62 -14.15 9.23
N ALA A 84 -4.42 -13.21 10.14
CA ALA A 84 -4.73 -13.34 11.56
C ALA A 84 -5.88 -12.39 11.89
N THR A 85 -6.88 -12.86 12.63
CA THR A 85 -7.97 -12.01 13.14
C THR A 85 -7.86 -11.84 14.65
N ASP A 86 -8.43 -10.76 15.18
CA ASP A 86 -8.39 -10.47 16.62
C ASP A 86 -9.15 -11.49 17.46
N GLU A 87 -10.11 -12.19 16.87
CA GLU A 87 -10.91 -13.24 17.52
C GLU A 87 -10.14 -14.58 17.64
N GLN A 88 -9.03 -14.73 16.91
CA GLN A 88 -8.22 -15.94 16.93
C GLN A 88 -7.29 -16.02 18.15
N ASP A 89 -7.08 -17.25 18.64
CA ASP A 89 -6.12 -17.51 19.70
C ASP A 89 -4.66 -17.25 19.27
N ALA A 90 -3.75 -17.13 20.25
CA ALA A 90 -2.34 -16.85 20.00
C ALA A 90 -1.66 -17.89 19.08
N LYS A 91 -2.12 -19.15 19.11
CA LYS A 91 -1.56 -20.23 18.28
C LYS A 91 -1.95 -20.05 16.81
N ALA A 92 -3.20 -19.69 16.54
CA ALA A 92 -3.71 -19.40 15.21
C ALA A 92 -3.04 -18.16 14.62
N ARG A 93 -2.88 -17.08 15.40
CA ARG A 93 -2.11 -15.89 14.98
C ARG A 93 -0.68 -16.25 14.62
N ARG A 94 0.00 -17.02 15.48
CA ARG A 94 1.37 -17.48 15.20
C ARG A 94 1.47 -18.33 13.94
N ALA A 95 0.47 -19.19 13.68
CA ALA A 95 0.41 -19.99 12.46
C ALA A 95 0.26 -19.11 11.21
N ALA A 96 -0.55 -18.05 11.28
CA ALA A 96 -0.72 -17.07 10.21
C ALA A 96 0.55 -16.28 9.94
N GLU A 97 1.26 -15.82 10.97
CA GLU A 97 2.58 -15.17 10.84
C GLU A 97 3.60 -16.05 10.12
N ILE A 98 3.67 -17.34 10.51
CA ILE A 98 4.56 -18.31 9.87
C ILE A 98 4.15 -18.52 8.41
N ALA A 99 2.85 -18.60 8.12
CA ALA A 99 2.34 -18.71 6.76
C ALA A 99 2.69 -17.48 5.92
N ALA A 100 2.51 -16.27 6.44
CA ALA A 100 2.87 -15.01 5.80
C ALA A 100 4.38 -14.97 5.50
N ARG A 101 5.23 -15.31 6.47
CA ARG A 101 6.70 -15.37 6.27
C ARG A 101 7.09 -16.35 5.16
N LYS A 102 6.50 -17.54 5.14
CA LYS A 102 6.74 -18.52 4.07
C LYS A 102 6.22 -18.02 2.73
N ALA A 103 5.09 -17.33 2.73
CA ALA A 103 4.49 -16.80 1.51
C ALA A 103 5.35 -15.69 0.87
N ARG A 104 5.94 -14.79 1.67
CA ARG A 104 6.89 -13.76 1.19
C ARG A 104 8.09 -14.33 0.42
N ALA A 105 8.47 -15.59 0.69
CA ALA A 105 9.55 -16.26 -0.04
C ALA A 105 9.10 -16.85 -1.39
N ARG A 106 7.81 -16.83 -1.72
CA ARG A 106 7.28 -17.38 -2.98
C ARG A 106 7.56 -16.43 -4.14
N PRO A 107 7.97 -16.94 -5.32
CA PRO A 107 8.20 -16.10 -6.50
C PRO A 107 7.00 -15.26 -6.94
N ALA A 108 5.77 -15.72 -6.71
CA ALA A 108 4.55 -14.98 -7.04
C ALA A 108 4.30 -13.76 -6.14
N VAL A 109 4.77 -13.80 -4.88
CA VAL A 109 4.58 -12.70 -3.91
C VAL A 109 5.69 -11.65 -4.06
N ARG A 110 6.88 -12.09 -4.50
CA ARG A 110 8.07 -11.25 -4.57
C ARG A 110 7.89 -9.93 -5.34
N PRO A 111 7.24 -9.89 -6.53
CA PRO A 111 6.99 -8.64 -7.25
C PRO A 111 6.19 -7.64 -6.42
N TRP A 112 5.18 -8.09 -5.68
CA TRP A 112 4.38 -7.22 -4.83
C TRP A 112 5.14 -6.72 -3.60
N THR A 113 5.99 -7.57 -3.00
CA THR A 113 6.88 -7.10 -1.93
C THR A 113 7.81 -5.99 -2.43
N ASP A 114 8.44 -6.20 -3.58
CA ASP A 114 9.35 -5.22 -4.17
C ASP A 114 8.61 -3.93 -4.59
N GLU A 115 7.35 -4.05 -5.02
CA GLU A 115 6.45 -2.93 -5.33
C GLU A 115 6.12 -2.09 -4.09
N VAL A 116 5.68 -2.75 -3.01
CA VAL A 116 5.38 -2.10 -1.73
C VAL A 116 6.59 -1.35 -1.20
N ASP A 117 7.77 -1.96 -1.25
CA ASP A 117 9.00 -1.31 -0.81
C ASP A 117 9.35 -0.11 -1.70
N ARG A 118 9.20 -0.23 -3.02
CA ARG A 118 9.40 0.90 -3.95
C ARG A 118 8.46 2.07 -3.65
N LEU A 119 7.17 1.81 -3.43
CA LEU A 119 6.16 2.83 -3.13
C LEU A 119 6.40 3.49 -1.78
N ARG A 120 6.82 2.73 -0.76
CA ARG A 120 7.23 3.28 0.55
C ARG A 120 8.43 4.21 0.40
N THR A 121 9.45 3.80 -0.36
CA THR A 121 10.61 4.65 -0.65
C THR A 121 10.21 5.92 -1.39
N ALA A 122 9.37 5.82 -2.43
CA ALA A 122 8.90 6.99 -3.18
C ALA A 122 8.15 7.98 -2.28
N ARG A 123 7.28 7.46 -1.40
CA ARG A 123 6.55 8.29 -0.44
C ARG A 123 7.46 8.94 0.59
N GLU A 124 8.41 8.21 1.15
CA GLU A 124 9.34 8.81 2.12
C GLU A 124 10.20 9.89 1.44
N ALA A 125 10.68 9.65 0.22
CA ALA A 125 11.39 10.65 -0.57
C ALA A 125 10.54 11.92 -0.79
N HIS A 126 9.26 11.78 -1.15
CA HIS A 126 8.33 12.90 -1.28
C HIS A 126 8.19 13.70 0.03
N ARG A 127 7.99 13.01 1.16
CA ARG A 127 7.83 13.66 2.48
C ARG A 127 9.09 14.38 2.93
N LEU A 128 10.28 13.84 2.62
CA LEU A 128 11.55 14.48 2.95
C LEU A 128 11.85 15.70 2.05
N SER A 129 11.49 15.63 0.77
CA SER A 129 11.65 16.73 -0.18
C SER A 129 10.82 17.96 0.21
N PHE A 130 9.68 17.74 0.86
CA PHE A 130 8.82 18.82 1.34
C PHE A 130 9.32 19.44 2.66
N ARG A 131 9.82 18.65 3.60
CA ARG A 131 10.34 19.17 4.89
C ARG A 131 11.60 20.04 4.75
N THR A 132 12.31 19.94 3.63
CA THR A 132 13.63 20.53 3.46
C THR A 132 13.65 21.93 2.84
N GLN A 133 12.49 22.55 2.56
CA GLN A 133 12.48 24.01 2.33
C GLN A 133 12.74 24.68 3.69
N PRO A 134 13.94 25.24 3.94
CA PRO A 134 14.11 26.06 5.11
C PRO A 134 13.22 27.29 4.88
N THR A 135 12.34 27.57 5.84
CA THR A 135 11.70 28.88 5.96
C THR A 135 12.80 29.91 6.22
N VAL A 136 13.59 30.25 5.20
CA VAL A 136 14.48 31.40 5.25
C VAL A 136 13.58 32.61 5.03
N VAL A 137 13.03 33.09 6.14
CA VAL A 137 12.59 34.48 6.25
C VAL A 137 13.86 35.31 6.14
N ILE A 138 14.07 35.97 4.98
CA ILE A 138 14.98 37.11 4.86
C ILE A 138 14.13 38.37 4.96
#